data_AF-A0A7J9T6P7-F1
#
_entry.id   AF-A0A7J9T6P7-F1
#
_cell.length_a   1.000
_cell.length_b   1.000
_cell.length_c   1.000
_cell.angle_alpha   90.00
_cell.angle_beta   90.00
_cell.angle_gamma   90.00
#
_symmetry.space_group_name_H-M   'P 1'
#
loop_
_entity.id
_entity.type
_entity.pdbx_description
1 polymer ?
#
loop_
_entity_poly.entity_id
_entity_poly.type
_entity_poly.pdbx_seq_one_letter_code
_entity_poly.pdbx_strand_id
1 'polypeptide(L)'
;MGERAGLVAKVPEVKQSSSNSRVRKTERLQSMDTPVNRILFLQRTAGNQAVSRLMRSGALQAKLMIGQPGDKYEQEADRVAD
;
A
#
# COMPACT_ATOMS: atom_id res chain seq x y z
N MET A 1 -48.37 20.46 9.79
CA MET A 1 -47.56 19.29 10.17
C MET A 1 -46.98 18.68 8.91
N GLY A 2 -45.65 18.67 8.76
CA GLY A 2 -44.98 18.13 7.58
C GLY A 2 -43.52 18.57 7.50
N GLU A 3 -42.72 18.14 8.46
CA GLU A 3 -41.28 18.41 8.54
C GLU A 3 -40.54 17.60 7.46
N ARG A 4 -39.78 18.28 6.60
CA ARG A 4 -38.85 17.63 5.66
C ARG A 4 -37.44 17.78 6.21
N ALA A 5 -36.99 16.78 6.96
CA ALA A 5 -35.61 16.65 7.39
C ALA A 5 -34.73 16.26 6.19
N GLY A 6 -34.08 17.26 5.59
CA GLY A 6 -33.02 17.04 4.61
C GLY A 6 -31.74 16.61 5.32
N LEU A 7 -31.42 15.32 5.24
CA LEU A 7 -30.14 14.76 5.67
C LEU A 7 -29.06 15.17 4.65
N VAL A 8 -28.33 16.23 4.95
CA VAL A 8 -27.15 16.63 4.18
C VAL A 8 -26.01 15.65 4.49
N ALA A 9 -25.58 14.96 3.42
CA ALA A 9 -24.49 14.01 3.41
C ALA A 9 -23.20 14.61 3.99
N LYS A 10 -22.67 13.96 5.03
CA LYS A 10 -21.35 14.23 5.58
C LYS A 10 -20.29 13.70 4.61
N VAL A 11 -19.80 14.57 3.73
CA VAL A 11 -18.60 14.31 2.93
C VAL A 11 -17.45 14.03 3.89
N PRO A 12 -16.74 12.89 3.80
CA PRO A 12 -15.55 12.70 4.61
C PRO A 12 -14.43 13.59 4.05
N GLU A 13 -14.01 14.57 4.85
CA GLU A 13 -12.77 15.31 4.66
C GLU A 13 -11.62 14.32 4.43
N VAL A 14 -11.07 14.32 3.22
CA VAL A 14 -9.78 13.71 2.93
C VAL A 14 -8.73 14.56 3.63
N LYS A 15 -8.47 14.26 4.91
CA LYS A 15 -7.31 14.78 5.65
C LYS A 15 -6.05 14.32 4.93
N GLN A 16 -5.44 15.25 4.20
CA GLN A 16 -4.14 15.09 3.56
C GLN A 16 -3.09 14.64 4.59
N SER A 17 -2.70 13.37 4.51
CA SER A 17 -1.62 12.75 5.28
C SER A 17 -0.22 13.10 4.74
N SER A 18 -0.07 14.26 4.09
CA SER A 18 1.12 14.63 3.33
C SER A 18 2.35 14.90 4.22
N SER A 19 2.15 15.24 5.49
CA SER A 19 3.22 15.57 6.44
C SER A 19 4.13 14.37 6.77
N ASN A 20 3.57 13.16 6.89
CA ASN A 20 4.35 11.96 7.23
C ASN A 20 5.19 11.44 6.04
N SER A 21 4.78 11.75 4.81
CA SER A 21 5.52 11.36 3.61
C SER A 21 6.84 12.11 3.48
N ARG A 22 6.86 13.38 3.92
CA ARG A 22 7.98 14.30 3.75
C ARG A 22 9.10 14.00 4.74
N VAL A 23 8.76 13.64 5.99
CA VAL A 23 9.72 13.21 7.02
C VAL A 23 10.38 11.87 6.65
N ARG A 24 9.58 10.87 6.24
CA ARG A 24 10.10 9.56 5.78
C ARG A 24 11.00 9.67 4.55
N LYS A 25 10.77 10.67 3.68
CA LYS A 25 11.58 10.90 2.49
C LYS A 25 12.97 11.43 2.85
N THR A 26 13.07 12.29 3.85
CA THR A 26 14.35 12.87 4.29
C THR A 26 15.26 11.84 4.96
N GLU A 27 14.74 11.02 5.87
CA GLU A 27 15.51 9.95 6.53
C GLU A 27 15.99 8.87 5.54
N ARG A 28 15.15 8.54 4.55
CA ARG A 28 15.53 7.61 3.48
C ARG A 28 16.68 8.15 2.62
N LEU A 29 16.75 9.46 2.39
CA LEU A 29 17.84 10.09 1.65
C LEU A 29 19.15 10.12 2.46
N GLN A 30 19.07 10.25 3.79
CA GLN A 30 20.22 10.17 4.70
C GLN A 30 20.80 8.74 4.77
N SER A 31 19.96 7.71 4.69
CA SER A 31 20.43 6.31 4.59
C SER A 31 21.24 6.00 3.30
N MET A 32 21.27 6.92 2.32
CA MET A 32 21.98 6.76 1.04
C MET A 32 23.39 7.38 1.03
N ASP A 33 23.99 7.62 2.20
CA ASP A 33 25.28 8.32 2.31
C ASP A 33 26.46 7.58 1.65
N THR A 34 26.35 6.26 1.43
CA THR A 34 27.37 5.50 0.71
C THR A 34 27.00 5.28 -0.77
N PRO A 35 27.98 5.29 -1.70
CA PRO A 35 27.74 4.95 -3.11
C PRO A 35 27.08 3.58 -3.29
N VAL A 36 27.44 2.60 -2.47
CA VAL A 36 26.85 1.26 -2.49
C VAL A 36 25.35 1.31 -2.16
N ASN A 37 24.94 2.05 -1.13
CA ASN A 37 23.52 2.19 -0.78
C ASN A 37 22.72 2.87 -1.89
N ARG A 38 23.31 3.81 -2.63
CA ARG A 38 22.68 4.44 -3.80
C ARG A 38 22.43 3.45 -4.93
N ILE A 39 23.42 2.62 -5.24
CA ILE A 39 23.32 1.60 -6.28
C ILE A 39 22.28 0.54 -5.89
N LEU A 40 22.29 0.06 -4.64
CA LEU A 40 21.31 -0.90 -4.13
C LEU A 40 19.88 -0.33 -4.14
N PHE A 41 19.72 0.95 -3.79
CA PHE A 41 18.42 1.62 -3.87
C PHE A 41 17.90 1.70 -5.31
N LEU A 42 18.79 2.05 -6.26
CA LEU A 42 18.43 2.10 -7.67
C LEU A 42 18.05 0.70 -8.19
N GLN A 43 18.87 -0.31 -7.88
CA GLN A 43 18.60 -1.70 -8.27
C GLN A 43 17.26 -2.19 -7.71
N ARG A 44 16.96 -1.93 -6.44
CA ARG A 44 15.65 -2.22 -5.84
C ARG A 44 14.51 -1.50 -6.56
N THR A 45 14.67 -0.21 -6.84
CA THR A 45 13.62 0.61 -7.47
C THR A 45 13.35 0.16 -8.91
N ALA A 46 14.39 0.00 -9.71
CA ALA A 46 14.30 -0.46 -11.10
C ALA A 46 13.78 -1.90 -11.18
N GLY A 47 14.28 -2.80 -10.32
CA GLY A 47 13.82 -4.18 -10.23
C GLY A 47 12.32 -4.26 -9.89
N ASN A 48 11.87 -3.53 -8.87
CA ASN A 48 10.45 -3.49 -8.50
C ASN A 48 9.56 -2.96 -9.64
N GLN A 49 10.04 -1.95 -10.37
CA GLN A 49 9.31 -1.41 -11.51
C GLN A 49 9.23 -2.45 -12.66
N ALA A 50 10.32 -3.18 -12.93
CA ALA A 50 10.34 -4.22 -13.94
C ALA A 50 9.39 -5.37 -13.61
N VAL A 51 9.43 -5.88 -12.37
CA VAL A 51 8.48 -6.92 -11.90
C VAL A 51 7.04 -6.45 -12.02
N SER A 52 6.76 -5.20 -11.63
CA SER A 52 5.41 -4.63 -11.77
C SER A 52 4.94 -4.55 -13.23
N ARG A 53 5.86 -4.27 -14.17
CA ARG A 53 5.55 -4.28 -15.62
C ARG A 53 5.26 -5.70 -16.10
N LEU A 54 6.06 -6.68 -15.67
CA LEU A 54 5.84 -8.09 -15.98
C LEU A 54 4.48 -8.57 -15.47
N MET A 55 4.11 -8.19 -14.25
CA MET A 55 2.79 -8.49 -13.69
C MET A 55 1.65 -7.88 -14.51
N ARG A 56 1.76 -6.60 -14.89
CA ARG A 56 0.74 -5.93 -15.72
C ARG A 56 0.64 -6.51 -17.13
N SER A 57 1.76 -6.98 -17.69
CA SER A 57 1.78 -7.61 -19.01
C SER A 57 1.19 -9.03 -19.03
N GLY A 58 0.92 -9.62 -17.86
CA GLY A 58 0.49 -11.02 -17.74
C GLY A 58 1.62 -12.04 -17.88
N ALA A 59 2.84 -11.62 -18.20
CA ALA A 59 4.03 -12.48 -18.25
C ALA A 59 4.43 -13.06 -16.89
N LEU A 60 4.00 -12.41 -15.79
CA LEU A 60 4.20 -12.89 -14.43
C LEU A 60 2.88 -12.84 -13.65
N GLN A 61 2.29 -13.99 -13.35
CA GLN A 61 1.08 -14.05 -12.54
C GLN A 61 1.47 -14.05 -11.05
N ALA A 62 1.17 -12.98 -10.32
CA ALA A 62 1.26 -13.04 -8.87
C ALA A 62 0.19 -13.98 -8.33
N LYS A 63 0.57 -14.85 -7.40
CA LYS A 63 -0.36 -15.64 -6.60
C LYS A 63 -1.04 -14.72 -5.58
N LEU A 64 -1.96 -13.88 -6.05
CA LEU A 64 -2.89 -13.11 -5.25
C LEU A 64 -4.29 -13.67 -5.51
N MET A 65 -4.54 -14.88 -5.04
CA MET A 65 -5.92 -15.34 -4.86
C MET A 65 -6.41 -14.73 -3.56
N ILE A 66 -7.34 -13.77 -3.67
CA ILE A 66 -8.10 -13.32 -2.52
C ILE A 66 -9.08 -14.45 -2.18
N GLY A 67 -8.95 -15.00 -0.98
CA GLY A 67 -9.90 -15.97 -0.42
C GLY A 67 -11.30 -15.36 -0.28
N GLN A 68 -12.32 -16.19 -0.20
CA GLN A 68 -13.63 -15.67 0.20
C GLN A 68 -13.59 -15.27 1.68
N PRO A 69 -14.34 -14.23 2.09
CA PRO A 69 -14.46 -13.88 3.50
C PRO A 69 -14.87 -15.11 4.33
N GLY A 70 -14.15 -15.36 5.42
CA GLY A 70 -14.36 -16.49 6.32
C GLY A 70 -13.77 -17.82 5.82
N ASP A 71 -12.87 -17.82 4.84
CA ASP A 71 -12.26 -19.05 4.37
C ASP A 71 -11.33 -19.70 5.43
N LYS A 72 -10.96 -20.95 5.16
CA LYS A 72 -10.14 -21.74 6.08
C LYS A 72 -8.74 -21.14 6.32
N TYR A 73 -8.24 -20.31 5.41
CA TYR A 73 -6.94 -19.69 5.53
C TYR A 73 -7.01 -18.43 6.39
N GLU A 74 -8.13 -17.69 6.35
CA GLU A 74 -8.45 -16.60 7.26
C GLU A 74 -8.59 -17.10 8.70
N GLN A 75 -9.36 -18.18 8.92
CA GLN A 75 -9.54 -18.77 10.26
C GLN A 75 -8.24 -19.31 10.87
N GLU A 76 -7.35 -19.88 10.04
CA GLU A 76 -6.04 -20.35 10.51
C GLU A 76 -5.11 -19.17 10.84
N ALA A 77 -5.18 -18.09 10.07
CA ALA A 77 -4.43 -16.88 10.36
C ALA A 77 -4.86 -16.25 11.69
N ASP A 78 -6.16 -16.19 11.97
CA ASP A 78 -6.69 -15.69 13.24
C ASP A 78 -6.24 -16.57 14.43
N ARG A 79 -6.30 -17.91 14.28
CA ARG A 79 -5.87 -18.84 15.34
C ARG A 79 -4.39 -18.70 15.68
N VAL A 80 -3.54 -18.47 14.70
CA VAL A 80 -2.08 -18.34 14.90
C VAL A 80 -1.68 -16.95 15.41
N ALA A 81 -2.55 -15.94 15.22
CA ALA A 81 -2.29 -14.58 15.68
C ALA A 81 -2.52 -14.38 17.18
N ASP A 82 -3.32 -15.23 17.82
CA ASP A 82 -3.56 -15.27 19.27
C ASP A 82 -2.40 -15.93 20.04
#